data_AF-A0ABD7YTF3-F1
#
_entry.id   AF-A0ABD7YTF3-F1
#
_cell.length_a   1.000
_cell.length_b   1.000
_cell.length_c   1.000
_cell.angle_alpha   90.00
_cell.angle_beta   90.00
_cell.angle_gamma   90.00
#
_symmetry.space_group_name_H-M   'P 1'
#
loop_
_entity.id
_entity.type
_entity.pdbx_description
1 polymer ?
#
loop_
_entity_poly.entity_id
_entity_poly.type
_entity_poly.pdbx_seq_one_letter_code
_entity_poly.pdbx_strand_id
1 'polypeptide(L)'
;MSYMDYNQFKAIMAENGYQKSKAVDVYLNKAMHYHRLAQKIVANTQDKEPVVRLKMEKFVKKYDDARIEAVWDAINVAKLEKYQGWRFIEDGDEFILQLQIKYQGNMKQATEFEQKQVELSTLYEQAYKEIRQNE
;
A
#
# COMPACT_ATOMS: atom_id res chain seq x y z
N MET A 1 -11.52 -18.18 1.54
CA MET A 1 -11.32 -16.83 0.96
C MET A 1 -10.61 -17.02 -0.36
N SER A 2 -11.20 -16.55 -1.46
CA SER A 2 -10.61 -16.62 -2.80
C SER A 2 -9.31 -15.81 -2.81
N TYR A 3 -8.22 -16.38 -3.34
CA TYR A 3 -6.94 -15.69 -3.45
C TYR A 3 -7.12 -14.44 -4.29
N MET A 4 -6.79 -13.26 -3.73
CA MET A 4 -6.78 -12.04 -4.52
C MET A 4 -5.65 -12.13 -5.54
N ASP A 5 -6.03 -12.29 -6.81
CA ASP A 5 -5.10 -12.28 -7.93
C ASP A 5 -5.03 -10.89 -8.58
N TYR A 6 -4.03 -10.70 -9.44
CA TYR A 6 -3.81 -9.42 -10.10
C TYR A 6 -4.97 -9.01 -11.03
N ASN A 7 -5.71 -9.97 -11.58
CA ASN A 7 -6.85 -9.70 -12.44
C ASN A 7 -8.04 -9.20 -11.63
N GLN A 8 -8.27 -9.75 -10.44
CA GLN A 8 -9.29 -9.27 -9.50
C GLN A 8 -8.97 -7.86 -9.01
N PHE A 9 -7.70 -7.56 -8.69
CA PHE A 9 -7.27 -6.20 -8.39
C PHE A 9 -7.59 -5.24 -9.55
N LYS A 10 -7.21 -5.61 -10.78
CA LYS A 10 -7.50 -4.80 -11.98
C LYS A 10 -9.00 -4.59 -12.20
N ALA A 11 -9.80 -5.64 -12.05
CA ALA A 11 -11.23 -5.56 -12.23
C ALA A 11 -11.86 -4.58 -11.24
N ILE A 12 -11.51 -4.67 -9.95
CA ILE A 12 -12.02 -3.76 -8.91
C ILE A 12 -11.59 -2.31 -9.19
N MET A 13 -10.33 -2.09 -9.55
CA MET A 13 -9.82 -0.76 -9.88
C MET A 13 -10.57 -0.16 -11.09
N ALA A 14 -10.78 -0.95 -12.14
CA ALA A 14 -11.47 -0.50 -13.35
C ALA A 14 -12.95 -0.23 -13.12
N GLU A 15 -13.66 -1.16 -12.45
CA GLU A 15 -15.09 -1.04 -12.13
C GLU A 15 -15.39 0.23 -11.32
N ASN A 16 -14.50 0.56 -10.40
CA ASN A 16 -14.67 1.72 -9.54
C ASN A 16 -14.02 2.99 -10.11
N GLY A 17 -13.39 2.94 -11.29
CA GLY A 17 -12.66 4.07 -11.87
C GLY A 17 -11.55 4.61 -10.95
N TYR A 18 -10.92 3.73 -10.19
CA TYR A 18 -9.79 4.06 -9.32
C TYR A 18 -8.51 4.19 -10.14
N GLN A 19 -7.66 5.15 -9.77
CA GLN A 19 -6.38 5.36 -10.43
C GLN A 19 -5.25 4.68 -9.66
N LYS A 20 -4.24 4.24 -10.41
CA LYS A 20 -3.01 3.71 -9.84
C LYS A 20 -2.04 4.86 -9.55
N SER A 21 -2.08 5.39 -8.32
CA SER A 21 -1.14 6.42 -7.84
C SER A 21 0.15 5.81 -7.31
N LYS A 22 1.13 6.66 -7.01
CA LYS A 22 2.36 6.26 -6.32
C LYS A 22 2.08 5.71 -4.92
N ALA A 23 1.06 6.20 -4.22
CA ALA A 23 0.66 5.66 -2.91
C ALA A 23 0.09 4.24 -3.03
N VAL A 24 -0.68 3.96 -4.08
CA VAL A 24 -1.12 2.60 -4.45
C VAL A 24 0.09 1.71 -4.73
N ASP A 25 1.11 2.22 -5.44
CA ASP A 25 2.35 1.48 -5.74
C ASP A 25 3.12 1.06 -4.48
N VAL A 26 3.13 1.86 -3.40
CA VAL A 26 3.78 1.49 -2.13
C VAL A 26 3.23 0.15 -1.61
N TYR A 27 1.91 -0.02 -1.61
CA TYR A 27 1.28 -1.25 -1.15
C TYR A 27 1.42 -2.41 -2.12
N LEU A 28 1.38 -2.15 -3.43
CA LEU A 28 1.63 -3.20 -4.43
C LEU A 28 3.08 -3.73 -4.33
N ASN A 29 4.04 -2.85 -4.07
CA ASN A 29 5.42 -3.25 -3.80
C ASN A 29 5.54 -4.08 -2.51
N LYS A 30 4.83 -3.69 -1.46
CA LYS A 30 4.73 -4.48 -0.21
C LYS A 30 4.12 -5.88 -0.46
N ALA A 31 3.06 -5.96 -1.27
CA ALA A 31 2.48 -7.24 -1.67
C ALA A 31 3.47 -8.10 -2.47
N MET A 32 4.20 -7.50 -3.41
CA MET A 32 5.24 -8.20 -4.17
C MET A 32 6.39 -8.69 -3.27
N HIS A 33 6.77 -7.91 -2.25
CA HIS A 33 7.77 -8.33 -1.27
C HIS A 33 7.33 -9.61 -0.53
N TYR A 34 6.09 -9.65 -0.01
CA TYR A 34 5.57 -10.84 0.66
C TYR A 34 5.48 -12.05 -0.27
N HIS A 35 5.08 -11.83 -1.53
CA HIS A 35 5.07 -12.89 -2.54
C HIS A 35 6.48 -13.51 -2.75
N ARG A 36 7.51 -12.65 -2.86
CA ARG A 36 8.91 -13.11 -3.00
C ARG A 36 9.37 -13.89 -1.76
N LEU A 37 8.98 -13.47 -0.56
CA LEU A 37 9.30 -14.20 0.68
C LEU A 37 8.63 -15.58 0.72
N ALA A 38 7.35 -15.66 0.36
CA ALA A 38 6.62 -16.92 0.27
C ALA A 38 7.29 -17.87 -0.73
N GLN A 39 7.63 -17.39 -1.94
CA GLN A 39 8.31 -18.20 -2.96
C GLN A 39 9.68 -18.72 -2.49
N LYS A 40 10.49 -17.88 -1.82
CA LYS A 40 11.78 -18.32 -1.26
C LYS A 40 11.62 -19.44 -0.24
N ILE A 41 10.56 -19.39 0.58
CA ILE A 41 10.28 -20.45 1.55
C ILE A 41 9.86 -21.72 0.83
N VAL A 42 8.92 -21.64 -0.13
CA VAL A 42 8.46 -22.79 -0.92
C VAL A 42 9.63 -23.50 -1.61
N ALA A 43 10.54 -22.74 -2.24
CA ALA A 43 11.73 -23.30 -2.88
C ALA A 43 12.62 -24.10 -1.91
N ASN A 44 12.73 -23.66 -0.66
CA ASN A 44 13.53 -24.31 0.38
C ASN A 44 12.83 -25.50 1.07
N THR A 45 11.60 -25.84 0.65
CA THR A 45 10.74 -26.82 1.37
C THR A 45 10.83 -28.24 0.79
N GLN A 46 11.30 -28.41 -0.45
CA GLN A 46 11.18 -29.68 -1.20
C GLN A 46 11.89 -30.88 -0.55
N ASP A 47 13.05 -30.67 0.07
CA ASP A 47 13.89 -31.73 0.66
C ASP A 47 13.85 -31.77 2.19
N LYS A 48 12.85 -31.16 2.82
CA LYS A 48 12.78 -31.03 4.29
C LYS A 48 11.93 -32.13 4.92
N GLU A 49 12.32 -32.55 6.12
CA GLU A 49 11.53 -33.48 6.92
C GLU A 49 10.08 -32.99 7.11
N PRO A 50 9.08 -33.89 7.21
CA PRO A 50 7.67 -33.52 7.26
C PRO A 50 7.32 -32.47 8.33
N VAL A 51 7.96 -32.53 9.51
CA VAL A 51 7.74 -31.57 10.61
C VAL A 51 8.28 -30.18 10.27
N VAL A 52 9.42 -30.11 9.59
CA VAL A 52 10.03 -28.85 9.14
C VAL A 52 9.20 -28.25 8.02
N ARG A 53 8.77 -29.08 7.05
CA ARG A 53 7.87 -28.67 5.97
C ARG A 53 6.57 -28.05 6.50
N LEU A 54 5.91 -28.70 7.46
CA LEU A 54 4.68 -28.16 8.07
C LEU A 54 4.88 -26.80 8.74
N LYS A 55 6.05 -26.55 9.36
CA LYS A 55 6.36 -25.23 9.94
C LYS A 55 6.56 -24.19 8.82
N MET A 56 7.26 -24.54 7.75
CA MET A 56 7.51 -23.66 6.62
C MET A 56 6.21 -23.28 5.88
N GLU A 57 5.30 -24.24 5.67
CA GLU A 57 3.98 -24.00 5.07
C GLU A 57 3.14 -22.98 5.86
N LYS A 58 3.23 -22.98 7.20
CA LYS A 58 2.57 -21.96 8.03
C LYS A 58 3.12 -20.55 7.75
N PHE A 59 4.42 -20.42 7.52
CA PHE A 59 5.01 -19.13 7.15
C PHE A 59 4.61 -18.71 5.73
N VAL A 60 4.56 -19.64 4.77
CA VAL A 60 4.05 -19.36 3.41
C VAL A 60 2.65 -18.78 3.49
N LYS A 61 1.75 -19.46 4.22
CA LYS A 61 0.37 -18.98 4.42
C LYS A 61 0.33 -17.58 5.05
N LYS A 62 1.13 -17.34 6.09
CA LYS A 62 1.21 -16.01 6.74
C LYS A 62 1.61 -14.92 5.75
N TYR A 63 2.58 -15.18 4.87
CA TYR A 63 3.00 -14.20 3.86
C TYR A 63 1.96 -14.03 2.74
N ASP A 64 1.27 -15.09 2.35
CA ASP A 64 0.16 -15.00 1.39
C ASP A 64 -1.03 -14.19 1.94
N ASP A 65 -1.37 -14.36 3.22
CA ASP A 65 -2.39 -13.56 3.89
C ASP A 65 -1.98 -12.07 3.92
N ALA A 66 -0.74 -11.78 4.34
CA ALA A 66 -0.20 -10.41 4.36
C ALA A 66 -0.10 -9.77 2.96
N ARG A 67 0.16 -10.57 1.92
CA ARG A 67 0.12 -10.13 0.51
C ARG A 67 -1.29 -9.69 0.13
N ILE A 68 -2.31 -10.49 0.48
CA ILE A 68 -3.71 -10.19 0.16
C ILE A 68 -4.15 -8.91 0.89
N GLU A 69 -3.81 -8.78 2.16
CA GLU A 69 -4.05 -7.55 2.94
C GLU A 69 -3.43 -6.33 2.27
N ALA A 70 -2.17 -6.41 1.85
CA ALA A 70 -1.51 -5.30 1.16
C ALA A 70 -2.19 -4.94 -0.18
N VAL A 71 -2.72 -5.90 -0.93
CA VAL A 71 -3.49 -5.58 -2.15
C VAL A 71 -4.81 -4.87 -1.82
N TRP A 72 -5.49 -5.29 -0.75
CA TRP A 72 -6.69 -4.59 -0.28
C TRP A 72 -6.37 -3.17 0.22
N ASP A 73 -5.26 -2.99 0.92
CA ASP A 73 -4.80 -1.67 1.33
C ASP A 73 -4.54 -0.78 0.10
N ALA A 74 -3.95 -1.32 -0.96
CA ALA A 74 -3.76 -0.59 -2.21
C ALA A 74 -5.09 -0.11 -2.82
N ILE A 75 -6.13 -0.95 -2.79
CA ILE A 75 -7.49 -0.58 -3.24
C ILE A 75 -8.10 0.48 -2.32
N ASN A 76 -7.93 0.33 -1.00
CA ASN A 76 -8.43 1.28 -0.02
C ASN A 76 -7.80 2.67 -0.20
N VAL A 77 -6.50 2.75 -0.49
CA VAL A 77 -5.83 4.02 -0.82
C VAL A 77 -6.45 4.63 -2.08
N ALA A 78 -6.61 3.86 -3.16
CA ALA A 78 -7.17 4.39 -4.39
C ALA A 78 -8.61 4.89 -4.21
N LYS A 79 -9.39 4.21 -3.35
CA LYS A 79 -10.72 4.62 -2.92
C LYS A 79 -10.67 5.94 -2.13
N LEU A 80 -9.74 6.07 -1.18
CA LEU A 80 -9.55 7.30 -0.39
C LEU A 80 -9.18 8.48 -1.28
N GLU A 81 -8.21 8.30 -2.19
CA GLU A 81 -7.78 9.33 -3.14
C GLU A 81 -8.93 9.80 -4.03
N LYS A 82 -9.78 8.86 -4.50
CA LYS A 82 -10.98 9.21 -5.26
C LYS A 82 -11.97 10.02 -4.42
N TYR A 83 -12.18 9.69 -3.15
CA TYR A 83 -13.12 10.43 -2.29
C TYR A 83 -12.62 11.82 -1.92
N GLN A 84 -11.34 11.98 -1.60
CA GLN A 84 -10.78 13.29 -1.25
C GLN A 84 -10.51 14.16 -2.49
N GLY A 85 -10.43 13.56 -3.68
CA GLY A 85 -10.27 14.27 -4.95
C GLY A 85 -8.83 14.63 -5.32
N TRP A 86 -7.84 14.13 -4.58
CA TRP A 86 -6.41 14.37 -4.81
C TRP A 86 -5.59 13.14 -4.37
N ARG A 87 -4.37 12.99 -4.91
CA ARG A 87 -3.48 11.85 -4.65
C ARG A 87 -2.41 12.19 -3.63
N PHE A 88 -2.13 11.26 -2.72
CA PHE A 88 -1.29 11.54 -1.56
C PHE A 88 0.13 11.98 -1.91
N ILE A 89 0.78 11.33 -2.88
CA ILE A 89 2.17 11.66 -3.22
C ILE A 89 2.24 12.70 -4.33
N GLU A 90 1.38 12.58 -5.34
CA GLU A 90 1.46 13.43 -6.52
C GLU A 90 0.97 14.86 -6.26
N ASP A 91 -0.06 15.02 -5.42
CA ASP A 91 -0.74 16.29 -5.19
C ASP A 91 -0.56 16.79 -3.74
N GLY A 92 0.21 16.07 -2.91
CA GLY A 92 0.38 16.36 -1.48
C GLY A 92 1.01 17.72 -1.18
N ASP A 93 2.03 18.12 -1.93
CA ASP A 93 2.67 19.44 -1.77
C ASP A 93 1.69 20.58 -2.09
N GLU A 94 0.88 20.41 -3.14
CA GLU A 94 -0.15 21.38 -3.53
C GLU A 94 -1.23 21.48 -2.45
N PHE A 95 -1.67 20.35 -1.89
CA PHE A 95 -2.62 20.33 -0.78
C PHE A 95 -2.08 21.07 0.45
N ILE A 96 -0.82 20.82 0.83
CA ILE A 96 -0.17 21.52 1.95
C ILE A 96 -0.11 23.03 1.69
N LEU A 97 0.26 23.44 0.46
CA LEU A 97 0.29 24.86 0.07
C LEU A 97 -1.11 25.50 0.16
N GLN A 98 -2.15 24.80 -0.31
CA GLN A 98 -3.52 25.28 -0.22
C GLN A 98 -3.97 25.45 1.24
N LEU A 99 -3.59 24.54 2.14
CA LEU A 99 -3.86 24.69 3.57
C LEU A 99 -3.12 25.90 4.17
N GLN A 100 -1.87 26.12 3.79
CA GLN A 100 -1.12 27.30 4.23
C GLN A 100 -1.81 28.60 3.77
N ILE A 101 -2.32 28.66 2.54
CA ILE A 101 -3.08 29.80 2.04
C ILE A 101 -4.39 29.97 2.83
N LYS A 102 -5.15 28.88 2.99
CA LYS A 102 -6.44 28.85 3.71
C LYS A 102 -6.33 29.38 5.14
N TYR A 103 -5.26 28.98 5.84
CA TYR A 103 -5.03 29.35 7.24
C TYR A 103 -4.03 30.50 7.40
N GLN A 104 -3.70 31.23 6.33
CA GLN A 104 -2.78 32.37 6.35
C GLN A 104 -1.43 32.04 7.02
N GLY A 105 -0.93 30.83 6.79
CA GLY A 105 0.30 30.27 7.37
C GLY A 105 0.13 29.67 8.77
N ASN A 106 -1.03 29.82 9.43
CA ASN A 106 -1.27 29.28 10.76
C ASN A 106 -1.90 27.88 10.75
N MET A 107 -1.08 26.87 10.45
CA MET A 107 -1.51 25.46 10.38
C MET A 107 -2.08 24.89 11.69
N LYS A 108 -1.96 25.58 12.84
CA LYS A 108 -2.60 25.16 14.10
C LYS A 108 -4.13 25.25 14.05
N GLN A 109 -4.66 26.02 13.09
CA GLN A 109 -6.09 26.13 12.85
C GLN A 109 -6.63 25.05 11.90
N ALA A 110 -5.73 24.25 11.30
CA ALA A 110 -6.13 23.12 10.48
C ALA A 110 -6.91 22.10 11.32
N THR A 111 -7.95 21.54 10.72
CA THR A 111 -8.77 20.51 11.35
C THR A 111 -7.94 19.24 11.59
N GLU A 112 -8.36 18.40 12.54
CA GLU A 112 -7.70 17.11 12.79
C GLU A 112 -7.67 16.23 11.53
N PHE A 113 -8.70 16.33 10.68
CA PHE A 113 -8.77 15.59 9.43
C PHE A 113 -7.70 16.04 8.43
N GLU A 114 -7.55 17.35 8.22
CA GLU A 114 -6.53 17.91 7.33
C GLU A 114 -5.11 17.60 7.83
N GLN A 115 -4.91 17.64 9.16
CA GLN A 115 -3.62 17.26 9.75
C GLN A 115 -3.27 15.79 9.46
N LYS A 116 -4.25 14.87 9.61
CA LYS A 116 -4.05 13.45 9.28
C LYS A 116 -3.79 13.22 7.79
N GLN A 117 -4.42 14.01 6.92
CA GLN A 117 -4.16 13.95 5.48
C GLN A 117 -2.72 14.36 5.13
N VAL A 118 -2.21 15.42 5.75
CA VAL A 118 -0.80 15.86 5.59
C VAL A 118 0.17 14.81 6.14
N GLU A 119 -0.13 14.25 7.32
CA GLU A 119 0.69 13.19 7.92
C GLU A 119 0.75 11.96 7.01
N LEU A 120 -0.40 11.50 6.51
CA LEU A 120 -0.49 10.34 5.62
C LEU A 120 0.23 10.58 4.29
N SER A 121 0.09 11.78 3.72
CA SER A 121 0.84 12.23 2.54
C SER A 121 2.35 12.12 2.75
N THR A 122 2.84 12.62 3.89
CA THR A 122 4.26 12.60 4.24
C THR A 122 4.77 11.17 4.41
N LEU A 123 4.02 10.31 5.09
CA LEU A 123 4.37 8.90 5.30
C LEU A 123 4.46 8.14 3.97
N TYR A 124 3.52 8.38 3.04
CA TYR A 124 3.57 7.76 1.72
C TYR A 124 4.75 8.22 0.89
N GLU A 125 5.09 9.50 0.95
CA GLU A 125 6.26 10.03 0.24
C GLU A 125 7.56 9.41 0.77
N GLN A 126 7.71 9.28 2.10
CA GLN A 126 8.86 8.61 2.73
C GLN A 126 8.95 7.14 2.30
N ALA A 127 7.85 6.39 2.42
CA ALA A 127 7.83 4.99 2.03
C ALA A 127 8.16 4.78 0.54
N TYR A 128 7.69 5.69 -0.33
CA TYR A 128 8.00 5.63 -1.76
C TYR A 128 9.47 5.91 -2.06
N LYS A 129 10.10 6.86 -1.34
CA LYS A 129 11.54 7.15 -1.45
C LYS A 129 12.39 5.96 -1.01
N GLU A 130 12.02 5.27 0.07
CA GLU A 130 12.72 4.08 0.54
C GLU A 130 12.68 2.94 -0.49
N ILE A 131 11.55 2.75 -1.18
CA ILE A 131 11.45 1.75 -2.24
C ILE A 131 12.44 2.08 -3.37
N ARG A 132 12.47 3.33 -3.83
CA ARG A 132 13.35 3.81 -4.91
C ARG A 132 14.84 3.74 -4.58
N GLN A 133 15.22 3.89 -3.32
CA GLN A 133 16.61 3.82 -2.88
C GLN A 133 17.13 2.39 -2.78
N ASN A 134 16.22 1.41 -2.70
CA ASN A 134 16.53 -0.02 -2.59
C ASN A 134 16.34 -0.79 -3.92
N GLU A 135 16.00 -0.09 -5.01
CA GLU A 135 15.98 -0.60 -6.40
C GLU A 135 17.36 -0.49 -7.06
#